data_AF-A0A179V4M8-F1
#
_entry.id   AF-A0A179V4M8-F1
#
_cell.length_a   1.000
_cell.length_b   1.000
_cell.length_c   1.000
_cell.angle_alpha   90.00
_cell.angle_beta   90.00
_cell.angle_gamma   90.00
#
_symmetry.space_group_name_H-M   'P 1'
#
loop_
_entity.id
_entity.type
_entity.pdbx_description
1 polymer ?
#
loop_
_entity_poly.entity_id
_entity_poly.type
_entity_poly.pdbx_seq_one_letter_code
_entity_poly.pdbx_strand_id
1 'polypeptide(L)' 'MVQYHEIYHGVRFVITTTELAGGAWSWEVRFQADQGQALLAEQPDVSYPGEEQALTAARSAVAATVDRSRIARGKP' A
#
# COMPACT_ATOMS: atom_id res chain seq x y z
N MET A 1 10.78 -8.28 -6.83
CA MET A 1 9.51 -7.72 -6.32
C MET A 1 8.73 -8.81 -5.60
N VAL A 2 8.05 -8.47 -4.52
CA VAL A 2 7.22 -9.38 -3.72
C VAL A 2 5.82 -8.77 -3.61
N GLN A 3 4.78 -9.59 -3.73
CA GLN A 3 3.39 -9.15 -3.70
C GLN A 3 2.65 -9.75 -2.52
N TYR A 4 1.91 -8.91 -1.82
CA TYR A 4 1.12 -9.24 -0.65
C TYR A 4 -0.33 -8.86 -0.91
N HIS A 5 -1.23 -9.83 -0.74
CA HIS A 5 -2.67 -9.59 -0.86
C HIS A 5 -3.26 -9.47 0.53
N GLU A 6 -3.80 -8.30 0.86
CA GLU A 6 -4.41 -8.05 2.16
C GLU A 6 -5.86 -7.59 2.02
N ILE A 7 -6.68 -7.92 3.00
CA ILE A 7 -8.06 -7.46 3.09
C ILE A 7 -8.15 -6.55 4.31
N TYR A 8 -8.44 -5.28 4.09
CA TYR A 8 -8.59 -4.30 5.16
C TYR A 8 -9.99 -3.69 5.07
N HIS A 9 -10.80 -3.87 6.13
CA HIS A 9 -12.21 -3.47 6.17
C HIS A 9 -13.06 -3.92 4.97
N GLY A 10 -12.82 -5.12 4.46
CA GLY A 10 -13.57 -5.69 3.32
C GLY A 10 -13.12 -5.19 1.94
N VAL A 11 -12.13 -4.29 1.88
CA VAL A 11 -11.48 -3.89 0.62
C VAL A 11 -10.21 -4.72 0.44
N ARG A 12 -10.01 -5.24 -0.78
CA ARG A 12 -8.81 -5.99 -1.15
C ARG A 12 -7.73 -5.04 -1.61
N PHE A 13 -6.52 -5.22 -1.11
CA PHE A 13 -5.33 -4.46 -1.47
C PHE A 13 -4.23 -5.41 -1.91
N VAL A 14 -3.44 -4.93 -2.86
CA VAL A 14 -2.22 -5.59 -3.31
C VAL A 14 -1.07 -4.65 -2.99
N ILE A 15 -0.25 -5.05 -2.03
CA ILE A 15 0.98 -4.36 -1.68
C ILE A 15 2.10 -5.02 -2.47
N THR A 16 2.83 -4.26 -3.26
CA THR A 16 4.00 -4.71 -4.00
C THR A 16 5.23 -4.06 -3.39
N THR A 17 6.15 -4.85 -2.85
CA THR A 17 7.48 -4.36 -2.45
C THR A 17 8.47 -4.66 -3.58
N THR A 18 9.30 -3.68 -3.91
CA THR A 18 10.27 -3.79 -5.00
C THR A 18 11.64 -3.46 -4.48
N GLU A 19 12.58 -4.39 -4.62
CA GLU A 19 13.99 -4.15 -4.35
C GLU A 19 14.54 -3.17 -5.42
N LEU A 20 15.16 -2.09 -4.94
CA LEU A 20 15.84 -1.09 -5.73
C LEU A 20 17.35 -1.38 -5.79
N ALA A 21 18.04 -0.68 -6.69
CA ALA A 21 19.49 -0.74 -6.77
C ALA A 21 20.14 -0.32 -5.43
N GLY A 22 21.11 -1.10 -4.97
CA GLY A 22 21.81 -0.85 -3.70
C GLY A 22 21.20 -1.54 -2.47
N GLY A 23 20.27 -2.49 -2.66
CA GLY A 23 19.67 -3.27 -1.56
C GLY A 23 18.58 -2.52 -0.79
N ALA A 24 18.16 -1.36 -1.28
CA ALA A 24 17.01 -0.64 -0.78
C ALA A 24 15.71 -1.26 -1.30
N TRP A 25 14.59 -0.92 -0.67
CA TRP A 25 13.27 -1.40 -1.02
C TRP A 25 12.29 -0.23 -1.14
N SER A 26 11.36 -0.30 -2.08
CA SER A 26 10.23 0.60 -2.19
C SER A 26 8.93 -0.21 -2.17
N TRP A 27 7.81 0.50 -2.09
CA TRP A 27 6.50 -0.13 -2.07
C TRP A 27 5.47 0.64 -2.89
N GLU A 28 4.53 -0.12 -3.43
CA GLU A 28 3.33 0.34 -4.12
C GLU A 28 2.12 -0.38 -3.51
N VAL A 29 1.01 0.32 -3.34
CA VAL A 29 -0.26 -0.24 -2.91
C VAL A 29 -1.31 0.05 -3.96
N ARG A 30 -1.97 -0.99 -4.43
CA ARG A 30 -3.13 -0.90 -5.32
C ARG A 30 -4.35 -1.48 -4.63
N PHE A 31 -5.50 -0.83 -4.77
CA PHE A 31 -6.76 -1.47 -4.40
C PHE A 31 -7.22 -2.38 -5.54
N GLN A 32 -7.72 -3.56 -5.18
CA GLN A 32 -8.29 -4.51 -6.12
C GLN A 32 -9.80 -4.34 -6.12
N ALA A 33 -10.31 -3.77 -7.21
CA ALA A 33 -11.72 -3.60 -7.50
C ALA A 33 -12.24 -4.76 -8.37
N ASP A 34 -13.56 -4.86 -8.48
CA ASP A 34 -14.23 -5.78 -9.42
C ASP A 34 -13.81 -5.56 -10.88
N GLN A 35 -13.47 -4.31 -11.25
CA GLN A 35 -13.10 -3.94 -12.61
C GLN A 35 -11.59 -3.78 -12.86
N GLY A 36 -10.74 -4.15 -11.89
CA GLY A 36 -9.28 -4.09 -12.05
C GLY A 36 -8.55 -3.58 -10.81
N GLN A 37 -7.28 -3.25 -10.97
CA GLN A 37 -6.46 -2.68 -9.91
C GLN A 37 -6.26 -1.19 -10.15
N ALA A 38 -6.38 -0.39 -9.10
CA ALA A 38 -6.09 1.03 -9.18
C ALA A 38 -5.13 1.44 -8.06
N LEU A 39 -4.20 2.32 -8.42
CA LEU A 39 -3.16 2.80 -7.52
C LEU A 39 -3.79 3.56 -6.36
N LEU A 40 -3.48 3.13 -5.14
CA LEU A 40 -3.94 3.77 -3.92
C LEU A 40 -2.86 4.71 -3.37
N ALA A 41 -1.64 4.19 -3.27
CA ALA A 41 -0.49 4.93 -2.77
C ALA A 41 0.79 4.25 -3.26
N GLU A 42 1.83 5.04 -3.51
CA GLU A 42 3.18 4.54 -3.77
C GLU A 42 4.19 5.49 -3.14
N GLN A 43 5.37 4.97 -2.80
CA GLN A 43 6.51 5.78 -2.43
C GLN A 43 7.76 5.34 -3.20
N PRO A 44 7.90 5.76 -4.46
CA PRO A 44 9.10 5.49 -5.26
C PRO A 44 10.32 6.28 -4.77
N ASP A 45 10.12 7.48 -4.21
CA ASP A 45 11.21 8.32 -3.68
C ASP A 45 11.74 7.89 -2.32
N VAL A 46 11.07 6.93 -1.65
CA VAL A 46 11.49 6.44 -0.33
C VAL A 46 12.11 5.06 -0.48
N SER A 47 13.38 5.00 -0.07
CA SER A 47 14.20 3.80 -0.05
C SER A 47 14.30 3.26 1.37
N TYR A 48 13.71 2.10 1.60
CA TYR A 48 13.76 1.39 2.88
C TYR A 48 14.96 0.44 2.91
N PRO A 49 15.64 0.27 4.06
CA PRO A 49 16.78 -0.64 4.17
C PRO A 49 16.43 -2.12 4.04
N GLY A 50 15.14 -2.47 4.07
CA GLY A 50 14.68 -3.85 4.01
C GLY A 50 13.21 -3.97 3.66
N GLU A 51 12.85 -5.14 3.12
CA GLU A 51 11.51 -5.44 2.65
C GLU A 51 10.44 -5.26 3.74
N GLU A 52 10.69 -5.75 4.96
CA GLU A 52 9.74 -5.65 6.08
C GLU A 52 9.43 -4.20 6.46
N GLN A 53 10.40 -3.30 6.34
CA GLN A 53 10.19 -1.87 6.60
C GLN A 53 9.32 -1.24 5.51
N ALA A 54 9.58 -1.57 4.24
CA ALA A 54 8.75 -1.15 3.12
C ALA A 54 7.30 -1.67 3.26
N LEU A 55 7.13 -2.93 3.64
CA LEU A 55 5.83 -3.55 3.88
C LEU A 55 5.08 -2.88 5.04
N THR A 56 5.76 -2.59 6.14
CA THR A 56 5.16 -1.91 7.31
C THR A 56 4.71 -0.50 6.96
N ALA A 57 5.51 0.23 6.19
CA ALA A 57 5.13 1.56 5.69
C ALA A 57 3.94 1.50 4.75
N ALA A 58 3.91 0.55 3.81
CA ALA A 58 2.79 0.34 2.91
C ALA A 58 1.48 0.04 3.65
N ARG A 59 1.51 -0.83 4.67
CA ARG A 59 0.36 -1.12 5.54
C ARG A 59 -0.15 0.11 6.27
N SER A 60 0.77 0.94 6.76
CA SER A 60 0.42 2.20 7.41
C SER A 60 -0.26 3.17 6.43
N ALA A 61 0.19 3.21 5.17
CA ALA A 61 -0.44 4.00 4.12
C ALA A 61 -1.85 3.48 3.74
N VAL A 62 -2.04 2.16 3.67
CA VAL A 62 -3.37 1.54 3.50
C VAL A 62 -4.30 1.99 4.62
N ALA A 63 -3.87 1.81 5.88
CA ALA A 63 -4.67 2.17 7.05
C ALA A 63 -5.04 3.65 7.04
N ALA A 64 -4.08 4.55 6.79
CA ALA A 64 -4.31 5.98 6.70
C ALA A 64 -5.30 6.36 5.57
N THR A 65 -5.20 5.70 4.41
CA THR A 65 -6.08 5.99 3.27
C THR A 65 -7.50 5.50 3.49
N VAL A 66 -7.66 4.31 4.07
CA VAL A 66 -8.97 3.74 4.40
C VAL A 66 -9.64 4.54 5.51
N ASP A 67 -8.89 4.91 6.55
CA ASP A 67 -9.39 5.75 7.64
C ASP A 67 -9.83 7.13 7.15
N ARG A 68 -8.99 7.81 6.35
CA ARG A 68 -9.35 9.09 5.70
C ARG A 68 -10.62 8.98 4.85
N SER A 69 -10.73 7.91 4.06
CA SER A 69 -11.91 7.65 3.21
C SER A 69 -13.18 7.39 4.03
N ARG A 70 -13.05 6.85 5.24
CA ARG A 70 -14.15 6.63 6.18
C ARG A 70 -14.56 7.93 6.87
N ILE A 71 -13.60 8.74 7.32
CA ILE A 71 -13.86 10.06 7.93
C ILE A 71 -14.58 10.97 6.93
N ALA A 72 -14.15 10.98 5.66
CA ALA A 72 -14.79 11.77 4.61
C ALA A 72 -16.26 11.38 4.34
N ARG A 73 -16.62 10.10 4.57
CA ARG A 73 -17.99 9.59 4.39
C ARG A 73 -18.87 9.76 5.63
N GLY A 74 -18.26 10.10 6.77
CA GLY A 74 -18.91 10.20 8.07
C GLY A 74 -19.31 11.62 8.49
N LYS A 75 -19.36 12.58 7.57
CA LYS A 75 -19.81 13.95 7.88
C LYS A 75 -21.30 14.08 7.51
N PRO A 76 -22.24 14.00 8.48
CA PRO A 76 -23.63 14.41 8.30
C PRO A 76 -23.77 15.91 8.11
#